data_AF-A0A7J4AZI1-F1
#
_entry.id   AF-A0A7J4AZI1-F1
#
_cell.length_a   1.000
_cell.length_b   1.000
_cell.length_c   1.000
_cell.angle_alpha   90.00
_cell.angle_beta   90.00
_cell.angle_gamma   90.00
#
_symmetry.space_group_name_H-M   'P 1'
#
loop_
_entity.id
_entity.type
_entity.pdbx_description
1 polymer ?
#
loop_
_entity_poly.entity_id
_entity_poly.type
_entity_poly.pdbx_seq_one_letter_code
_entity_poly.pdbx_strand_id
1 'polypeptide(L)'
;MSYIAVDENGKSLSDEVSIRIIFSRILVEIIHRDGTLFGSTHYVCNDAYASVSLKAIYSHNKAPVSGARVSFKPSNSLTFTDREGFASLKLVGRNIAYDGHIEVSDSIIDGNTAFRIVFTDVLLEPSKKIFYGMSGEEVEVTIFARLTFDGALLNGVRVKMIGENIVKETPASFQIKITNREHLKVGFEAIDFLPCVKPCEIILIPNAVKFGEPQDTSPTVMINGFTSKEYSYEFLQHNGPAKRYYS
;
A
#
# COMPACT_ATOMS: atom_id res chain seq x y z
N MET A 1 26.41 -27.06 -37.57
CA MET A 1 26.51 -25.78 -38.29
C MET A 1 27.93 -25.27 -38.14
N SER A 2 28.59 -24.96 -39.26
CA SER A 2 29.91 -24.33 -39.33
C SER A 2 29.75 -22.90 -39.83
N TYR A 3 30.44 -21.95 -39.21
CA TYR A 3 30.45 -20.55 -39.62
C TYR A 3 31.84 -20.22 -40.17
N ILE A 4 31.90 -19.58 -41.34
CA ILE A 4 33.14 -19.09 -41.95
C ILE A 4 33.15 -17.57 -41.72
N ALA A 5 34.17 -17.06 -41.07
CA ALA A 5 34.38 -15.63 -40.94
C ALA A 5 35.11 -15.12 -42.18
N VAL A 6 34.56 -14.09 -42.80
CA VAL A 6 35.08 -13.46 -44.01
C VAL A 6 35.33 -11.97 -43.76
N ASP A 7 36.29 -11.38 -44.48
CA ASP A 7 36.49 -9.93 -44.47
C ASP A 7 35.38 -9.19 -45.23
N GLU A 8 35.47 -7.86 -45.29
CA GLU A 8 34.54 -6.99 -46.02
C GLU A 8 34.46 -7.27 -47.54
N ASN A 9 35.42 -8.02 -48.09
CA ASN A 9 35.48 -8.45 -49.49
C ASN A 9 35.07 -9.92 -49.68
N GLY A 10 34.63 -10.61 -48.62
CA GLY A 10 34.22 -12.01 -48.68
C GLY A 10 35.38 -13.02 -48.67
N LYS A 11 36.62 -12.59 -48.41
CA LYS A 11 37.79 -13.49 -48.31
C LYS A 11 37.78 -14.20 -46.95
N SER A 12 37.92 -15.52 -46.97
CA SER A 12 38.01 -16.31 -45.73
C SER A 12 39.19 -15.84 -44.87
N LEU A 13 38.91 -15.53 -43.62
CA LEU A 13 39.91 -15.18 -42.62
C LEU A 13 40.54 -16.41 -41.94
N SER A 14 40.07 -17.62 -42.28
CA SER A 14 40.33 -18.88 -41.58
C SER A 14 41.78 -19.37 -41.60
N ASP A 15 42.57 -18.94 -42.60
CA ASP A 15 43.89 -19.53 -42.85
C ASP A 15 45.03 -18.69 -42.25
N GLU A 16 44.75 -17.46 -41.82
CA GLU A 16 45.74 -16.53 -41.26
C GLU A 16 45.43 -16.11 -39.82
N VAL A 17 44.20 -16.33 -39.31
CA VAL A 17 43.77 -15.86 -37.98
C VAL A 17 42.89 -16.90 -37.28
N SER A 18 43.23 -17.23 -36.02
CA SER A 18 42.35 -18.03 -35.17
C SER A 18 41.15 -17.20 -34.73
N ILE A 19 40.00 -17.42 -35.38
CA ILE A 19 38.76 -16.71 -35.08
C ILE A 19 37.95 -17.50 -34.06
N ARG A 20 37.65 -16.87 -32.92
CA ARG A 20 36.76 -17.40 -31.90
C ARG A 20 35.44 -16.61 -31.92
N ILE A 21 34.35 -17.27 -32.29
CA ILE A 21 33.00 -16.71 -32.18
C ILE A 21 32.47 -17.04 -30.78
N ILE A 22 32.03 -16.03 -30.04
CA ILE A 22 31.44 -16.19 -28.69
C ILE A 22 30.00 -15.71 -28.75
N PHE A 23 29.06 -16.62 -28.46
CA PHE A 23 27.66 -16.26 -28.24
C PHE A 23 27.48 -15.86 -26.78
N SER A 24 27.16 -14.60 -26.54
CA SER A 24 27.03 -14.06 -25.19
C SER A 24 25.88 -13.05 -25.10
N ARG A 25 25.36 -12.90 -23.89
CA ARG A 25 24.48 -11.80 -23.47
C ARG A 25 24.91 -11.31 -22.08
N ILE A 26 24.45 -10.14 -21.67
CA ILE A 26 24.56 -9.72 -20.28
C ILE A 26 23.40 -10.35 -19.49
N LEU A 27 23.73 -11.06 -18.41
CA LEU A 27 22.75 -11.48 -17.41
C LEU A 27 22.68 -10.39 -16.34
N VAL A 28 21.47 -9.93 -16.06
CA VAL A 28 21.20 -8.90 -15.06
C VAL A 28 20.46 -9.53 -13.90
N GLU A 29 21.06 -9.49 -12.71
CA GLU A 29 20.48 -10.02 -11.49
C GLU A 29 20.25 -8.87 -10.51
N ILE A 30 19.01 -8.67 -10.07
CA ILE A 30 18.74 -7.68 -9.03
C ILE A 30 18.98 -8.35 -7.67
N ILE A 31 19.96 -7.82 -6.93
CA ILE A 31 20.43 -8.36 -5.66
C ILE A 31 19.78 -7.69 -4.45
N HIS A 32 19.33 -6.45 -4.61
CA HIS A 32 18.69 -5.67 -3.55
C HIS A 32 17.63 -4.74 -4.13
N ARG A 33 16.51 -4.60 -3.42
CA ARG A 33 15.42 -3.69 -3.75
C ARG A 33 14.86 -3.14 -2.45
N ASP A 34 14.83 -1.82 -2.32
CA ASP A 34 14.06 -1.19 -1.25
C ASP A 34 12.55 -1.33 -1.51
N GLY A 35 11.79 -1.34 -0.43
CA GLY A 35 10.33 -1.42 -0.44
C GLY A 35 9.77 -2.71 0.14
N THR A 36 8.46 -2.70 0.38
CA THR A 36 7.72 -3.84 0.91
C THR A 36 7.16 -4.64 -0.25
N LEU A 37 7.47 -5.94 -0.30
CA LEU A 37 6.88 -6.85 -1.26
C LEU A 37 5.46 -7.21 -0.83
N PHE A 38 4.49 -6.97 -1.70
CA PHE A 38 3.11 -7.40 -1.50
C PHE A 38 2.54 -7.94 -2.80
N GLY A 39 2.11 -9.21 -2.76
CA GLY A 39 1.90 -9.98 -3.99
C GLY A 39 3.19 -10.04 -4.81
N SER A 40 3.15 -9.57 -6.05
CA SER A 40 4.30 -9.54 -6.97
C SER A 40 4.92 -8.15 -7.14
N THR A 41 4.51 -7.15 -6.36
CA THR A 41 4.90 -5.74 -6.54
C THR A 41 5.60 -5.21 -5.29
N HIS A 42 6.67 -4.44 -5.50
CA HIS A 42 7.35 -3.72 -4.43
C HIS A 42 6.72 -2.34 -4.28
N TYR A 43 6.31 -2.02 -3.06
CA TYR A 43 5.72 -0.73 -2.71
C TYR A 43 6.70 0.08 -1.88
N VAL A 44 6.76 1.37 -2.16
CA VAL A 44 7.58 2.36 -1.45
C VAL A 44 6.73 3.58 -1.14
N CYS A 45 7.03 4.23 -0.03
CA CYS A 45 6.37 5.47 0.33
C CYS A 45 6.60 6.58 -0.68
N ASN A 46 5.59 7.42 -0.86
CA ASN A 46 5.74 8.63 -1.66
C ASN A 46 6.96 9.45 -1.16
N ASP A 47 7.73 9.96 -2.12
CA ASP A 47 8.91 10.80 -1.92
C ASP A 47 10.08 10.18 -1.14
N ALA A 48 9.98 8.92 -0.73
CA ALA A 48 11.11 8.19 -0.18
C ALA A 48 12.12 7.85 -1.29
N TYR A 49 13.40 7.78 -0.92
CA TYR A 49 14.42 7.24 -1.81
C TYR A 49 14.38 5.71 -1.76
N ALA A 50 14.26 5.08 -2.93
CA ALA A 50 14.42 3.63 -3.09
C ALA A 50 15.72 3.32 -3.84
N SER A 51 16.51 2.43 -3.28
CA SER A 51 17.70 1.86 -3.91
C SER A 51 17.36 0.52 -4.57
N VAL A 52 17.83 0.34 -5.80
CA VAL A 52 17.80 -0.94 -6.52
C VAL A 52 19.23 -1.28 -6.91
N SER A 53 19.77 -2.34 -6.32
CA SER A 53 21.12 -2.79 -6.65
C SER A 53 21.07 -4.05 -7.49
N LEU A 54 21.94 -4.12 -8.48
CA LEU A 54 22.03 -5.25 -9.40
C LEU A 54 23.48 -5.67 -9.64
N LYS A 55 23.64 -6.87 -10.19
CA LYS A 55 24.88 -7.44 -10.69
C LYS A 55 24.72 -7.78 -12.17
N ALA A 56 25.69 -7.38 -12.98
CA ALA A 56 25.78 -7.71 -14.39
C ALA A 56 26.95 -8.65 -14.65
N ILE A 57 26.68 -9.78 -15.31
CA ILE A 57 27.71 -10.77 -15.69
C ILE A 57 27.51 -11.24 -17.13
N TYR A 58 28.60 -11.56 -17.83
CA TYR A 58 28.48 -12.19 -19.15
C TYR A 58 27.99 -13.63 -19.02
N SER A 59 27.07 -14.04 -19.90
CA SER A 59 26.45 -15.37 -19.80
C SER A 59 27.43 -16.52 -20.06
N HIS A 60 28.43 -16.31 -20.92
CA HIS A 60 29.32 -17.36 -21.43
C HIS A 60 30.44 -17.75 -20.46
N ASN A 61 30.91 -16.84 -19.61
CA ASN A 61 32.03 -17.08 -18.69
C ASN A 61 31.76 -16.60 -17.25
N LYS A 62 30.59 -15.99 -17.00
CA LYS A 62 30.20 -15.42 -15.69
C LYS A 62 31.11 -14.30 -15.19
N ALA A 63 31.99 -13.77 -16.04
CA ALA A 63 32.82 -12.64 -15.68
C ALA A 63 31.95 -11.39 -15.45
N PRO A 64 32.30 -10.54 -14.47
CA PRO A 64 31.64 -9.25 -14.27
C PRO A 64 31.67 -8.38 -15.52
N VAL A 65 30.59 -7.67 -15.78
CA VAL A 65 30.55 -6.64 -16.82
C VAL A 65 30.89 -5.30 -16.19
N SER A 66 32.14 -4.86 -16.34
CA SER A 66 32.61 -3.58 -15.79
C SER A 66 32.31 -2.41 -16.73
N GLY A 67 31.92 -1.26 -16.17
CA GLY A 67 31.72 -0.02 -16.93
C GLY A 67 30.52 -0.06 -17.89
N ALA A 68 29.64 -1.06 -17.77
CA ALA A 68 28.42 -1.12 -18.57
C ALA A 68 27.43 -0.06 -18.12
N ARG A 69 26.78 0.57 -19.09
CA ARG A 69 25.70 1.52 -18.86
C ARG A 69 24.47 0.75 -18.37
N VAL A 70 23.98 1.13 -17.20
CA VAL A 70 22.74 0.65 -16.62
C VAL A 70 21.71 1.75 -16.73
N SER A 71 20.54 1.45 -17.31
CA SER A 71 19.46 2.42 -17.44
C SER A 71 18.12 1.83 -17.07
N PHE A 72 17.31 2.63 -16.39
CA PHE A 72 15.91 2.34 -16.13
C PHE A 72 15.07 3.49 -16.68
N LYS A 73 14.66 3.31 -17.94
CA LYS A 73 13.93 4.33 -18.72
C LYS A 73 12.67 4.85 -18.02
N PRO A 74 11.83 4.03 -17.36
CA PRO A 74 10.63 4.52 -16.70
C PRO A 74 10.88 5.65 -15.68
N SER A 75 12.06 5.66 -15.05
CA SER A 75 12.45 6.71 -14.10
C SER A 75 13.52 7.66 -14.63
N ASN A 76 13.96 7.51 -15.89
CA ASN A 76 15.14 8.16 -16.47
C ASN A 76 16.43 7.99 -15.64
N SER A 77 16.53 6.93 -14.84
CA SER A 77 17.71 6.69 -13.99
C SER A 77 18.80 6.02 -14.80
N LEU A 78 20.04 6.48 -14.61
CA LEU A 78 21.21 5.99 -15.31
C LEU A 78 22.39 5.90 -14.35
N THR A 79 23.14 4.81 -14.46
CA THR A 79 24.38 4.58 -13.71
C THR A 79 25.30 3.67 -14.52
N PHE A 80 26.46 3.34 -13.96
CA PHE A 80 27.41 2.42 -14.57
C PHE A 80 27.80 1.33 -13.58
N THR A 81 28.10 0.14 -14.10
CA THR A 81 28.62 -0.94 -13.26
C THR A 81 30.07 -0.66 -12.83
N ASP A 82 30.39 -1.04 -11.60
CA ASP A 82 31.76 -1.03 -11.09
C ASP A 82 32.59 -2.20 -11.66
N ARG A 83 33.82 -2.36 -11.17
CA ARG A 83 34.74 -3.42 -11.62
C ARG A 83 34.22 -4.84 -11.35
N GLU A 84 33.38 -4.99 -10.34
CA GLU A 84 32.78 -6.26 -9.92
C GLU A 84 31.40 -6.48 -10.55
N GLY A 85 30.99 -5.59 -11.46
CA GLY A 85 29.74 -5.67 -12.20
C GLY A 85 28.52 -5.20 -11.41
N PHE A 86 28.71 -4.54 -10.26
CA PHE A 86 27.60 -4.02 -9.45
C PHE A 86 27.21 -2.62 -9.86
N ALA A 87 25.92 -2.33 -9.77
CA ALA A 87 25.36 -0.99 -9.96
C ALA A 87 24.20 -0.77 -8.99
N SER A 88 23.97 0.50 -8.63
CA SER A 88 22.82 0.90 -7.82
C SER A 88 22.11 2.08 -8.49
N LEU A 89 20.80 1.91 -8.71
CA LEU A 89 19.89 2.94 -9.17
C LEU A 89 19.18 3.53 -7.96
N LYS A 90 19.11 4.85 -7.89
CA LYS A 90 18.29 5.57 -6.92
C LYS A 90 17.02 6.06 -7.62
N LEU A 91 15.88 5.73 -7.04
CA LEU A 91 14.56 6.06 -7.54
C LEU A 91 13.83 6.90 -6.50
N VAL A 92 13.04 7.86 -6.98
CA VAL A 92 12.08 8.62 -6.18
C VAL A 92 10.83 8.80 -7.02
N GLY A 93 9.68 8.84 -6.37
CA GLY A 93 8.41 8.98 -7.06
C GLY A 93 7.30 9.36 -6.10
N ARG A 94 6.19 9.82 -6.66
CA ARG A 94 4.96 10.10 -5.93
C ARG A 94 3.78 9.68 -6.77
N ASN A 95 2.94 8.80 -6.23
CA ASN A 95 1.78 8.24 -6.92
C ASN A 95 2.14 7.83 -8.35
N ILE A 96 3.17 6.98 -8.47
CA ILE A 96 3.67 6.53 -9.76
C ILE A 96 4.14 5.08 -9.67
N ALA A 97 3.82 4.31 -10.70
CA ALA A 97 4.39 3.00 -10.93
C ALA A 97 5.49 3.11 -11.99
N TYR A 98 6.71 2.68 -11.64
CA TYR A 98 7.72 2.40 -12.64
C TYR A 98 7.64 0.93 -13.01
N ASP A 99 7.15 0.66 -14.22
CA ASP A 99 6.99 -0.70 -14.76
C ASP A 99 7.76 -0.80 -16.07
N GLY A 100 8.69 -1.74 -16.15
CA GLY A 100 9.50 -1.92 -17.35
C GLY A 100 10.72 -2.82 -17.11
N HIS A 101 11.80 -2.50 -17.81
CA HIS A 101 13.03 -3.29 -17.78
C HIS A 101 14.21 -2.41 -17.36
N ILE A 102 15.06 -2.94 -16.49
CA ILE A 102 16.40 -2.39 -16.27
C ILE A 102 17.27 -2.96 -17.39
N GLU A 103 17.82 -2.07 -18.21
CA GLU A 103 18.67 -2.39 -19.36
C GLU A 103 20.14 -2.19 -18.97
N VAL A 104 21.00 -3.12 -19.35
CA VAL A 104 22.46 -3.06 -19.15
C VAL A 104 23.15 -3.29 -20.49
N SER A 105 24.09 -2.42 -20.84
CA SER A 105 24.79 -2.44 -22.13
C SER A 105 26.27 -2.10 -21.97
N ASP A 106 27.15 -2.87 -22.58
CA ASP A 106 28.58 -2.55 -22.71
C ASP A 106 28.91 -1.86 -24.06
N SER A 107 27.89 -1.47 -24.83
CA SER A 107 27.92 -0.94 -26.21
C SER A 107 27.95 -1.98 -27.34
N ILE A 108 28.19 -3.26 -27.04
CA ILE A 108 28.23 -4.35 -28.03
C ILE A 108 27.18 -5.42 -27.69
N ILE A 109 27.09 -5.75 -26.40
CA ILE A 109 26.22 -6.78 -25.85
C ILE A 109 25.27 -6.11 -24.86
N ASP A 110 24.00 -6.51 -24.96
CA ASP A 110 22.95 -6.04 -24.08
C ASP A 110 22.42 -7.15 -23.17
N GLY A 111 21.77 -6.73 -22.10
CA GLY A 111 21.01 -7.56 -21.17
C GLY A 111 19.90 -6.74 -20.54
N ASN A 112 18.87 -7.42 -20.05
CA ASN A 112 17.82 -6.76 -19.30
C ASN A 112 17.19 -7.68 -18.26
N THR A 113 16.44 -7.08 -17.34
CA THR A 113 15.56 -7.78 -16.41
C THR A 113 14.31 -6.96 -16.19
N ALA A 114 13.17 -7.62 -16.08
CA ALA A 114 11.92 -6.97 -15.70
C ALA A 114 12.03 -6.44 -14.26
N PHE A 115 11.48 -5.27 -14.02
CA PHE A 115 11.44 -4.64 -12.71
C PHE A 115 10.21 -3.75 -12.59
N ARG A 116 9.51 -3.86 -11.45
CA ARG A 116 8.36 -3.04 -11.11
C ARG A 116 8.44 -2.56 -9.67
N ILE A 117 8.21 -1.27 -9.48
CA ILE A 117 8.15 -0.60 -8.19
C ILE A 117 7.06 0.48 -8.21
N VAL A 118 6.31 0.61 -7.12
CA VAL A 118 5.21 1.57 -6.99
C VAL A 118 5.46 2.50 -5.81
N PHE A 119 5.49 3.80 -6.08
CA PHE A 119 5.52 4.85 -5.07
C PHE A 119 4.10 5.27 -4.74
N THR A 120 3.67 5.05 -3.50
CA THR A 120 2.31 5.30 -3.04
C THR A 120 2.28 5.47 -1.53
N ASP A 121 1.25 6.14 -1.01
CA ASP A 121 0.84 6.03 0.37
C ASP A 121 -0.31 5.01 0.49
N VAL A 122 -0.60 4.61 1.72
CA VAL A 122 -1.79 3.81 2.04
C VAL A 122 -2.74 4.64 2.89
N LEU A 123 -4.00 4.66 2.44
CA LEU A 123 -5.12 5.22 3.18
C LEU A 123 -5.91 4.08 3.80
N LEU A 124 -6.00 4.06 5.11
CA LEU A 124 -6.99 3.24 5.80
C LEU A 124 -8.35 3.96 5.78
N GLU A 125 -9.39 3.25 5.37
CA GLU A 125 -10.73 3.80 5.24
C GLU A 125 -11.74 2.90 5.94
N PRO A 126 -12.61 3.44 6.81
CA PRO A 126 -13.64 2.65 7.45
C PRO A 126 -14.89 2.58 6.55
N SER A 127 -15.69 1.52 6.67
CA SER A 127 -16.99 1.38 6.01
C SER A 127 -17.92 2.56 6.31
N LYS A 128 -17.81 3.14 7.51
CA LYS A 128 -18.47 4.37 7.93
C LYS A 128 -17.61 5.11 8.96
N LYS A 129 -17.62 6.45 8.95
CA LYS A 129 -16.85 7.27 9.89
C LYS A 129 -17.54 7.49 11.24
N ILE A 130 -18.88 7.39 11.26
CA ILE A 130 -19.70 7.70 12.44
C ILE A 130 -20.73 6.59 12.65
N PHE A 131 -20.76 6.04 13.85
CA PHE A 131 -21.74 5.03 14.28
C PHE A 131 -22.57 5.56 15.44
N TYR A 132 -23.85 5.21 15.42
CA TYR A 132 -24.84 5.55 16.45
C TYR A 132 -25.43 4.26 17.00
N GLY A 133 -25.71 4.21 18.29
CA GLY A 133 -26.33 3.05 18.92
C GLY A 133 -26.45 3.21 20.43
N MET A 134 -27.13 2.28 21.09
CA MET A 134 -27.30 2.31 22.53
C MET A 134 -26.00 1.96 23.27
N SER A 135 -25.85 2.45 24.50
CA SER A 135 -24.74 2.01 25.34
C SER A 135 -24.82 0.50 25.56
N GLY A 136 -23.72 -0.19 25.26
CA GLY A 136 -23.63 -1.64 25.33
C GLY A 136 -23.83 -2.37 24.00
N GLU A 137 -24.35 -1.68 22.97
CA GLU A 137 -24.51 -2.21 21.62
C GLU A 137 -23.15 -2.41 20.94
N GLU A 138 -23.02 -3.50 20.16
CA GLU A 138 -21.85 -3.75 19.33
C GLU A 138 -22.13 -3.33 17.89
N VAL A 139 -21.21 -2.58 17.30
CA VAL A 139 -21.26 -2.20 15.89
C VAL A 139 -20.11 -2.84 15.13
N GLU A 140 -20.41 -3.31 13.93
CA GLU A 140 -19.39 -3.82 13.02
C GLU A 140 -18.80 -2.69 12.18
N VAL A 141 -17.47 -2.61 12.18
CA VAL A 141 -16.70 -1.65 11.37
C VAL A 141 -15.73 -2.42 10.49
N THR A 142 -15.84 -2.25 9.18
CA THR A 142 -14.90 -2.85 8.23
C THR A 142 -13.87 -1.81 7.81
N ILE A 143 -12.59 -2.11 7.98
CA ILE A 143 -11.48 -1.26 7.53
C ILE A 143 -10.94 -1.79 6.21
N PHE A 144 -10.78 -0.89 5.24
CA PHE A 144 -10.19 -1.13 3.94
C PHE A 144 -8.84 -0.41 3.87
N ALA A 145 -7.91 -0.96 3.07
CA ALA A 145 -6.67 -0.29 2.72
C ALA A 145 -6.73 0.10 1.24
N ARG A 146 -6.43 1.36 0.93
CA ARG A 146 -6.46 1.91 -0.42
C ARG A 146 -5.12 2.54 -0.77
N LEU A 147 -4.64 2.29 -1.98
CA LEU A 147 -3.47 2.98 -2.54
C LEU A 147 -3.83 4.39 -2.99
N THR A 148 -2.95 5.36 -2.72
CA THR A 148 -3.10 6.72 -3.28
C THR A 148 -2.74 6.82 -4.76
N PHE A 149 -1.94 5.89 -5.29
CA PHE A 149 -1.53 5.88 -6.69
C PHE A 149 -2.71 5.75 -7.66
N ASP A 150 -3.52 4.72 -7.51
CA ASP A 150 -4.59 4.35 -8.44
C ASP A 150 -5.95 4.13 -7.75
N GLY A 151 -6.01 4.32 -6.43
CA GLY A 151 -7.23 4.08 -5.65
C GLY A 151 -7.58 2.60 -5.47
N ALA A 152 -6.70 1.67 -5.85
CA ALA A 152 -6.93 0.24 -5.71
C ALA A 152 -7.02 -0.18 -4.24
N LEU A 153 -7.92 -1.11 -3.97
CA LEU A 153 -8.05 -1.73 -2.65
C LEU A 153 -6.99 -2.83 -2.49
N LEU A 154 -6.31 -2.83 -1.35
CA LEU A 154 -5.40 -3.88 -0.94
C LEU A 154 -6.10 -4.83 0.02
N ASN A 155 -6.16 -6.11 -0.37
CA ASN A 155 -6.62 -7.20 0.49
C ASN A 155 -5.41 -7.87 1.13
N GLY A 156 -5.45 -8.13 2.44
CA GLY A 156 -4.36 -8.78 3.19
C GLY A 156 -3.47 -7.81 3.98
N VAL A 157 -3.77 -6.50 4.01
CA VAL A 157 -3.00 -5.55 4.83
C VAL A 157 -3.38 -5.76 6.29
N ARG A 158 -2.40 -6.03 7.15
CA ARG A 158 -2.63 -6.18 8.59
C ARG A 158 -2.95 -4.82 9.21
N VAL A 159 -4.10 -4.73 9.87
CA VAL A 159 -4.62 -3.56 10.55
C VAL A 159 -4.85 -3.89 12.01
N LYS A 160 -4.41 -2.99 12.89
CA LYS A 160 -4.60 -3.08 14.33
C LYS A 160 -5.50 -1.96 14.81
N MET A 161 -6.40 -2.31 15.73
CA MET A 161 -7.18 -1.33 16.49
C MET A 161 -6.31 -0.73 17.60
N ILE A 162 -6.14 0.59 17.60
CA ILE A 162 -5.28 1.29 18.57
C ILE A 162 -5.86 1.15 19.98
N GLY A 163 -5.00 0.81 20.94
CA GLY A 163 -5.39 0.57 22.34
C GLY A 163 -5.82 -0.86 22.63
N GLU A 164 -5.98 -1.69 21.61
CA GLU A 164 -6.40 -3.09 21.71
C GLU A 164 -5.36 -4.00 21.04
N ASN A 165 -5.24 -5.25 21.46
CA ASN A 165 -4.29 -6.20 20.85
C ASN A 165 -4.94 -7.03 19.74
N ILE A 166 -5.88 -6.44 19.01
CA ILE A 166 -6.64 -7.10 17.94
C ILE A 166 -6.08 -6.68 16.59
N VAL A 167 -5.58 -7.66 15.82
CA VAL A 167 -5.04 -7.47 14.48
C VAL A 167 -5.84 -8.31 13.49
N LYS A 168 -6.22 -7.73 12.35
CA LYS A 168 -6.96 -8.39 11.27
C LYS A 168 -6.44 -7.94 9.92
N GLU A 169 -6.76 -8.68 8.86
CA GLU A 169 -6.33 -8.37 7.49
C GLU A 169 -7.44 -7.69 6.70
N THR A 170 -7.11 -6.70 5.86
CA THR A 170 -8.09 -5.99 5.04
C THR A 170 -8.74 -6.88 3.98
N PRO A 171 -10.05 -6.75 3.69
CA PRO A 171 -11.03 -5.96 4.44
C PRO A 171 -11.24 -6.52 5.85
N ALA A 172 -11.01 -5.68 6.87
CA ALA A 172 -10.88 -6.11 8.26
C ALA A 172 -12.10 -5.69 9.07
N SER A 173 -12.99 -6.63 9.40
CA SER A 173 -14.17 -6.35 10.22
C SER A 173 -13.87 -6.44 11.72
N PHE A 174 -14.16 -5.40 12.48
CA PHE A 174 -14.02 -5.32 13.94
C PHE A 174 -15.40 -5.14 14.59
N GLN A 175 -15.65 -5.83 15.70
CA GLN A 175 -16.81 -5.59 16.55
C GLN A 175 -16.41 -4.63 17.66
N ILE A 176 -17.12 -3.52 17.79
CA ILE A 176 -16.77 -2.45 18.71
C ILE A 176 -17.98 -2.08 19.55
N LYS A 177 -17.81 -2.13 20.87
CA LYS A 177 -18.88 -1.82 21.81
C LYS A 177 -19.02 -0.31 22.01
N ILE A 178 -20.23 0.20 21.82
CA ILE A 178 -20.59 1.58 22.15
C ILE A 178 -20.63 1.72 23.67
N THR A 179 -19.84 2.63 24.21
CA THR A 179 -19.81 2.90 25.65
C THR A 179 -20.69 4.10 26.00
N ASN A 180 -20.95 4.33 27.29
CA ASN A 180 -21.76 5.45 27.78
C ASN A 180 -21.04 6.82 27.70
N ARG A 181 -19.83 6.87 27.13
CA ARG A 181 -19.08 8.12 26.95
C ARG A 181 -19.68 8.93 25.81
N GLU A 182 -19.86 10.23 26.02
CA GLU A 182 -20.53 11.15 25.07
C GLU A 182 -20.00 11.01 23.64
N HIS A 183 -18.68 10.81 23.47
CA HIS A 183 -18.08 10.41 22.20
C HIS A 183 -16.88 9.48 22.44
N LEU A 184 -16.81 8.35 21.73
CA LEU A 184 -15.62 7.48 21.71
C LEU A 184 -14.95 7.57 20.34
N LYS A 185 -13.66 7.91 20.32
CA LYS A 185 -12.83 7.80 19.12
C LYS A 185 -12.10 6.46 19.15
N VAL A 186 -12.17 5.72 18.05
CA VAL A 186 -11.42 4.47 17.87
C VAL A 186 -10.53 4.62 16.65
N GLY A 187 -9.23 4.38 16.85
CA GLY A 187 -8.20 4.51 15.83
C GLY A 187 -7.75 3.17 15.28
N PHE A 188 -7.27 3.17 14.03
CA PHE A 188 -6.74 2.01 13.33
C PHE A 188 -5.43 2.38 12.64
N GLU A 189 -4.45 1.48 12.73
CA GLU A 189 -3.14 1.61 12.08
C GLU A 189 -2.81 0.36 11.28
N ALA A 190 -2.07 0.51 10.18
CA ALA A 190 -1.54 -0.64 9.46
C ALA A 190 -0.21 -1.05 10.08
N ILE A 191 0.05 -2.36 10.09
CA ILE A 191 1.29 -2.93 10.64
C ILE A 191 2.07 -3.59 9.50
N ASP A 192 3.39 -3.37 9.50
CA ASP A 192 4.37 -4.07 8.65
C ASP A 192 4.09 -3.99 7.14
N PHE A 193 3.39 -2.97 6.68
CA PHE A 193 3.18 -2.72 5.26
C PHE A 193 4.06 -1.58 4.75
N LEU A 194 3.73 -0.33 5.09
CA LEU A 194 4.53 0.84 4.77
C LEU A 194 4.50 1.82 5.95
N PRO A 195 5.59 2.55 6.22
CA PRO A 195 5.60 3.56 7.29
C PRO A 195 4.75 4.81 6.97
N CYS A 196 4.39 5.04 5.70
CA CYS A 196 3.56 6.15 5.22
C CYS A 196 2.07 5.82 5.18
N VAL A 197 1.58 5.04 6.14
CA VAL A 197 0.14 4.80 6.29
C VAL A 197 -0.45 5.91 7.15
N LYS A 198 -1.51 6.56 6.67
CA LYS A 198 -2.27 7.48 7.52
C LYS A 198 -3.22 6.67 8.41
N PRO A 199 -3.18 6.86 9.74
CA PRO A 199 -4.13 6.18 10.63
C PRO A 199 -5.56 6.61 10.30
N CYS A 200 -6.49 5.70 10.54
CA CYS A 200 -7.91 5.93 10.37
C CYS A 200 -8.58 6.07 11.73
N GLU A 201 -9.51 7.01 11.86
CA GLU A 201 -10.34 7.16 13.05
C GLU A 201 -11.83 7.04 12.70
N ILE A 202 -12.58 6.44 13.61
CA ILE A 202 -14.04 6.46 13.63
C ILE A 202 -14.54 7.10 14.92
N ILE A 203 -15.80 7.54 14.90
CA ILE A 203 -16.48 8.14 16.05
C ILE A 203 -17.71 7.29 16.38
N LEU A 204 -17.82 6.84 17.63
CA LEU A 204 -19.02 6.22 18.18
C LEU A 204 -19.75 7.25 19.04
N ILE A 205 -21.06 7.39 18.81
CA ILE A 205 -21.94 8.30 19.54
C ILE A 205 -23.04 7.47 20.19
N PRO A 206 -23.10 7.38 21.54
CA PRO A 206 -24.22 6.72 22.19
C PRO A 206 -25.50 7.52 21.99
N ASN A 207 -26.59 6.82 21.69
CA ASN A 207 -27.92 7.39 21.72
C ASN A 207 -28.28 7.65 23.19
N ALA A 208 -28.45 8.92 23.56
CA ALA A 208 -28.86 9.31 24.90
C ALA A 208 -30.39 9.43 24.97
N VAL A 209 -31.06 8.40 25.48
CA VAL A 209 -32.39 8.60 26.08
C VAL A 209 -32.18 8.72 27.58
N LYS A 210 -32.10 9.95 28.10
CA LYS A 210 -32.20 10.18 29.55
C LYS A 210 -33.68 10.21 29.90
N PHE A 211 -34.18 9.12 30.47
CA PHE A 211 -35.42 9.22 31.25
C PHE A 211 -35.06 9.94 32.56
N GLY A 212 -35.77 11.03 32.85
CA GLY A 212 -35.67 11.69 34.16
C GLY A 212 -35.97 10.68 35.28
N GLU A 213 -35.47 10.95 36.48
CA GLU A 213 -35.84 10.15 37.65
C GLU A 213 -37.37 10.07 37.77
N PRO A 214 -37.96 8.99 38.30
CA PRO A 214 -39.40 8.76 38.30
C PRO A 214 -40.26 9.83 39.01
N GLN A 215 -39.66 10.84 39.62
CA GLN A 215 -40.32 12.00 40.21
C GLN A 215 -40.22 13.28 39.37
N ASP A 216 -39.46 13.26 38.27
CA ASP A 216 -39.28 14.38 37.36
C ASP A 216 -40.30 14.28 36.22
N THR A 217 -41.27 15.20 36.20
CA THR A 217 -42.43 15.15 35.29
C THR A 217 -42.11 15.43 33.82
N SER A 218 -40.83 15.55 33.47
CA SER A 218 -40.35 15.98 32.17
C SER A 218 -39.16 15.14 31.70
N PRO A 219 -39.36 13.94 31.13
CA PRO A 219 -38.25 13.24 30.50
C PRO A 219 -37.68 14.06 29.33
N THR A 220 -36.41 14.43 29.46
CA THR A 220 -35.67 15.13 28.40
C THR A 220 -35.12 14.10 27.42
N VAL A 221 -35.83 13.88 26.32
CA VAL A 221 -35.34 13.01 25.24
C VAL A 221 -34.34 13.80 24.39
N MET A 222 -33.04 13.50 24.53
CA MET A 222 -32.01 14.06 23.65
C MET A 222 -31.86 13.20 22.39
N ILE A 223 -32.65 13.52 21.35
CA ILE A 223 -32.46 12.91 20.03
C ILE A 223 -31.48 13.77 19.22
N ASN A 224 -30.22 13.30 19.16
CA ASN A 224 -29.17 13.64 18.18
C ASN A 224 -28.95 15.12 17.84
N GLY A 225 -27.88 15.76 18.34
CA GLY A 225 -27.12 16.81 17.61
C GLY A 225 -27.87 18.02 17.04
N PHE A 226 -29.17 18.13 17.28
CA PHE A 226 -30.04 19.25 16.99
C PHE A 226 -30.29 19.94 18.32
N THR A 227 -30.26 21.28 18.30
CA THR A 227 -30.76 22.10 19.39
C THR A 227 -32.12 21.56 19.84
N SER A 228 -32.31 21.46 21.16
CA SER A 228 -33.56 21.02 21.79
C SER A 228 -34.77 21.54 21.04
N LYS A 229 -35.42 20.68 20.26
CA LYS A 229 -36.78 20.92 19.80
C LYS A 229 -37.70 20.23 20.79
N GLU A 230 -38.78 20.92 21.16
CA GLU A 230 -39.88 20.36 21.93
C GLU A 230 -40.40 19.13 21.18
N TYR A 231 -40.07 17.95 21.69
CA TYR A 231 -40.65 16.70 21.22
C TYR A 231 -41.80 16.36 22.17
N SER A 232 -43.00 16.22 21.62
CA SER A 232 -44.10 15.59 22.34
C SER A 232 -43.96 14.07 22.23
N TYR A 233 -43.99 13.38 23.36
CA TYR A 233 -44.04 11.92 23.42
C TYR A 233 -45.33 11.48 24.13
N GLU A 234 -45.88 10.35 23.69
CA GLU A 234 -47.09 9.77 24.26
C GLU A 234 -46.69 8.46 24.95
N PHE A 235 -46.86 8.37 26.28
CA PHE A 235 -46.69 7.11 26.99
C PHE A 235 -47.93 6.25 26.76
N LEU A 236 -47.78 5.16 26.00
CA LEU A 236 -48.78 4.10 25.93
C LEU A 236 -48.72 3.29 27.23
N GLN A 237 -49.55 3.64 28.21
CA GLN A 237 -49.80 2.76 29.36
C GLN A 237 -50.65 1.58 28.89
N HIS A 238 -50.15 0.36 29.11
CA HIS A 238 -50.78 -0.86 28.60
C HIS A 238 -52.18 -1.13 29.18
N ASN A 239 -52.65 -0.36 30.18
CA ASN A 239 -53.98 -0.47 30.80
C ASN A 239 -54.53 0.88 31.34
N GLY A 240 -54.26 2.02 30.69
CA GLY A 240 -54.78 3.33 31.11
C GLY A 240 -54.89 4.34 29.97
N PRO A 241 -55.66 5.43 30.13
CA PRO A 241 -55.79 6.45 29.09
C PRO A 241 -54.43 7.08 28.81
N ALA A 242 -54.08 7.21 27.53
CA ALA A 242 -52.86 7.88 27.10
C ALA A 242 -52.82 9.30 27.71
N LYS A 243 -51.79 9.58 28.51
CA LYS A 243 -51.55 10.93 29.02
C LYS A 243 -50.61 11.65 28.05
N ARG A 244 -51.12 12.72 27.44
CA ARG A 244 -50.31 13.67 26.68
C ARG A 244 -49.66 14.64 27.64
N TYR A 245 -48.34 14.73 27.55
CA TYR A 245 -47.56 15.74 28.24
C TYR A 245 -47.00 16.70 27.20
N TYR A 246 -47.22 17.98 27.45
CA TYR A 246 -46.62 19.07 26.71
C TYR A 246 -45.47 19.60 27.56
N SER A 247 -44.27 19.67 26.99
CA SER A 247 -43.17 20.48 27.53
C SER A 247 -43.32 21.91 27.07
#